data_AF-X6M2L3-F1
#
_entry.id   AF-X6M2L3-F1
#
_cell.length_a   1.000
_cell.length_b   1.000
_cell.length_c   1.000
_cell.angle_alpha   90.00
_cell.angle_beta   90.00
_cell.angle_gamma   90.00
#
_symmetry.space_group_name_H-M   'P 1'
#
loop_
_entity.id
_entity.type
_entity.pdbx_description
1 polymer ?
#
loop_
_entity_poly.entity_id
_entity_poly.type
_entity_poly.pdbx_seq_one_letter_code
_entity_poly.pdbx_strand_id
1 'polypeptide(L)'
;PKGPKPKRKLNPKVPMKTLHWKGVNPAKMNGTIWEDVTKLEDAIVEKTLNQSLVEEKFSAKAQPKKKPKKGGGGKKEETKAAVELIEGKRSYNVLIGLSRFKMSNEDIRAAVLSMNEEILNVDKLQMLIKYVPMPEEVQQIRDYTGEPEELAQCEQFFYQFVDMDNIKERLEMFSYKQTFKDTFGDNKRKVDLIGHTCDLLKENGTEKKIEYTFIS
;
A
#
# COMPACT_ATOMS: atom_id res chain seq x y z
N PRO A 1 -34.03 -23.77 -15.42
CA PRO A 1 -33.14 -23.87 -14.24
C PRO A 1 -33.65 -22.95 -13.12
N LYS A 2 -34.11 -23.53 -11.99
CA LYS A 2 -34.58 -22.77 -10.83
C LYS A 2 -33.37 -22.06 -10.21
N GLY A 3 -33.44 -20.74 -10.06
CA GLY A 3 -32.38 -19.94 -9.43
C GLY A 3 -32.11 -20.36 -7.98
N PRO A 4 -30.98 -19.95 -7.39
CA PRO A 4 -30.63 -20.31 -6.02
C PRO A 4 -31.71 -19.87 -5.04
N LYS A 5 -31.98 -20.72 -4.04
CA LYS A 5 -33.00 -20.46 -3.01
C LYS A 5 -32.70 -19.14 -2.27
N PRO A 6 -33.73 -18.37 -1.87
CA PRO A 6 -33.53 -17.16 -1.06
C PRO A 6 -32.82 -17.50 0.25
N LYS A 7 -31.74 -16.78 0.56
CA LYS A 7 -30.95 -16.98 1.80
C LYS A 7 -31.77 -16.60 3.04
N ARG A 8 -31.57 -17.34 4.14
CA ARG A 8 -32.10 -17.02 5.47
C ARG A 8 -31.62 -15.63 5.91
N LYS A 9 -32.56 -14.75 6.28
CA LYS A 9 -32.23 -13.44 6.84
C LYS A 9 -31.97 -13.58 8.34
N LEU A 10 -30.75 -13.24 8.78
CA LEU A 10 -30.41 -13.08 10.19
C LEU A 10 -30.46 -11.58 10.52
N ASN A 11 -31.27 -11.20 11.50
CA ASN A 11 -31.45 -9.82 11.91
C ASN A 11 -30.81 -9.61 13.29
N PRO A 12 -29.62 -9.00 13.37
CA PRO A 12 -28.99 -8.69 14.65
C PRO A 12 -29.78 -7.66 15.45
N LYS A 13 -29.78 -7.78 16.78
CA LYS A 13 -30.46 -6.81 17.68
C LYS A 13 -29.66 -5.53 17.91
N VAL A 14 -28.35 -5.57 17.67
CA VAL A 14 -27.42 -4.46 17.88
C VAL A 14 -26.69 -4.10 16.59
N PRO A 15 -26.23 -2.84 16.42
CA PRO A 15 -25.36 -2.48 15.30
C PRO A 15 -24.10 -3.34 15.31
N MET A 16 -23.84 -4.04 14.21
CA MET A 16 -22.68 -4.92 14.05
C MET A 16 -21.56 -4.23 13.29
N LYS A 17 -20.31 -4.66 13.52
CA LYS A 17 -19.19 -4.24 12.66
C LYS A 17 -19.39 -4.77 11.23
N THR A 18 -19.11 -3.93 10.24
CA THR A 18 -19.22 -4.31 8.82
C THR A 18 -18.13 -5.30 8.42
N LEU A 19 -18.52 -6.37 7.73
CA LEU A 19 -17.60 -7.32 7.11
C LEU A 19 -17.28 -6.91 5.68
N HIS A 20 -16.02 -6.60 5.38
CA HIS A 20 -15.57 -6.09 4.08
C HIS A 20 -15.21 -7.22 3.09
N TRP A 21 -16.12 -8.18 2.91
CA TRP A 21 -15.94 -9.28 1.95
C TRP A 21 -16.32 -8.88 0.51
N LYS A 22 -15.65 -9.48 -0.47
CA LYS A 22 -16.10 -9.46 -1.86
C LYS A 22 -16.97 -10.68 -2.11
N GLY A 23 -18.24 -10.45 -2.43
CA GLY A 23 -19.18 -11.54 -2.71
C GLY A 23 -18.80 -12.35 -3.95
N VAL A 24 -19.05 -13.65 -3.91
CA VAL A 24 -18.89 -14.54 -5.07
C VAL A 24 -20.06 -14.32 -6.04
N ASN A 25 -19.76 -14.19 -7.34
CA ASN A 25 -20.80 -14.05 -8.36
C ASN A 25 -21.59 -15.37 -8.48
N PRO A 26 -22.93 -15.38 -8.25
CA PRO A 26 -23.76 -16.58 -8.33
C PRO A 26 -23.68 -17.31 -9.68
N ALA A 27 -23.43 -16.58 -10.78
CA ALA A 27 -23.30 -17.16 -12.11
C ALA A 27 -22.05 -18.03 -12.30
N LYS A 28 -21.04 -17.88 -11.43
CA LYS A 28 -19.76 -18.63 -11.46
C LYS A 28 -19.63 -19.62 -10.30
N MET A 29 -20.74 -19.94 -9.63
CA MET A 29 -20.73 -20.71 -8.38
C MET A 29 -20.71 -22.23 -8.61
N ASN A 30 -21.26 -22.70 -9.73
CA ASN A 30 -21.38 -24.13 -10.04
C ASN A 30 -19.99 -24.78 -10.18
N GLY A 31 -19.79 -25.94 -9.53
CA GLY A 31 -18.52 -26.67 -9.51
C GLY A 31 -17.45 -26.07 -8.59
N THR A 32 -17.81 -25.09 -7.76
CA THR A 32 -16.91 -24.53 -6.74
C THR A 32 -17.31 -25.00 -5.35
N ILE A 33 -16.40 -24.87 -4.38
CA ILE A 33 -16.68 -25.17 -2.96
C ILE A 33 -17.90 -24.41 -2.42
N TRP A 34 -18.23 -23.25 -3.00
CA TRP A 34 -19.35 -22.42 -2.59
C TRP A 34 -20.71 -23.05 -2.91
N GLU A 35 -20.77 -23.93 -3.92
CA GLU A 35 -21.97 -24.68 -4.25
C GLU A 35 -22.36 -25.63 -3.11
N ASP A 36 -21.39 -26.35 -2.56
CA ASP A 36 -21.62 -27.31 -1.47
C ASP A 36 -21.82 -26.62 -0.12
N VAL A 37 -21.09 -25.53 0.14
CA VAL A 37 -21.28 -24.69 1.33
C VAL A 37 -22.69 -24.09 1.35
N THR A 38 -23.23 -23.66 0.20
CA THR A 38 -24.60 -23.09 0.14
C THR A 38 -25.67 -24.14 0.41
N LYS A 39 -25.45 -25.42 0.05
CA LYS A 39 -26.39 -26.52 0.35
C LYS A 39 -26.45 -26.84 1.85
N LEU A 40 -25.34 -26.62 2.56
CA LEU A 40 -25.20 -26.91 3.99
C LEU A 40 -25.35 -25.66 4.88
N GLU A 41 -25.50 -24.47 4.29
CA GLU A 41 -25.48 -23.16 4.98
C GLU A 41 -26.48 -23.13 6.15
N ASP A 42 -27.74 -23.52 5.94
CA ASP A 42 -28.78 -23.49 6.97
C ASP A 42 -28.46 -24.44 8.13
N ALA A 43 -27.96 -25.64 7.85
CA ALA A 43 -27.60 -26.63 8.86
C ALA A 43 -26.37 -26.23 9.67
N ILE A 44 -25.38 -25.62 9.02
CA ILE A 44 -24.18 -25.07 9.68
C ILE A 44 -24.59 -23.93 10.60
N VAL A 45 -25.39 -22.99 10.11
CA VAL A 45 -25.89 -21.85 10.90
C VAL A 45 -26.71 -22.33 12.09
N GLU A 46 -27.64 -23.26 11.91
CA GLU A 46 -28.47 -23.77 13.01
C GLU A 46 -27.66 -24.48 14.09
N LYS A 47 -26.66 -25.28 13.71
CA LYS A 47 -25.88 -26.08 14.65
C LYS A 47 -24.79 -25.27 15.37
N THR A 48 -24.25 -24.23 14.73
CA THR A 48 -23.02 -23.56 15.20
C THR A 48 -23.17 -22.08 15.53
N LEU A 49 -24.18 -21.39 14.98
CA LEU A 49 -24.30 -19.95 15.18
C LEU A 49 -24.95 -19.63 16.53
N ASN A 50 -24.13 -19.20 17.48
CA ASN A 50 -24.61 -18.50 18.66
C ASN A 50 -24.71 -17.00 18.37
N GLN A 51 -25.91 -16.54 17.97
CA GLN A 51 -26.14 -15.15 17.61
C GLN A 51 -25.82 -14.17 18.75
N SER A 52 -26.17 -14.50 19.99
CA SER A 52 -25.92 -13.64 21.15
C SER A 52 -24.42 -13.43 21.42
N LEU A 53 -23.61 -14.49 21.29
CA LEU A 53 -22.16 -14.40 21.45
C LEU A 53 -21.52 -13.57 20.32
N VAL A 54 -21.99 -13.75 19.09
CA VAL A 54 -21.51 -12.96 17.94
C VAL A 54 -21.85 -11.48 18.14
N GLU A 55 -23.07 -11.16 18.57
CA GLU A 55 -23.49 -9.79 18.90
C GLU A 55 -22.63 -9.18 20.02
N GLU A 56 -22.35 -9.93 21.09
CA GLU A 56 -21.49 -9.47 22.19
C GLU A 56 -20.07 -9.13 21.71
N LYS A 57 -19.43 -10.03 20.96
CA LYS A 57 -18.02 -9.88 20.56
C LYS A 57 -17.82 -8.93 19.37
N PHE A 58 -18.80 -8.84 18.48
CA PHE A 58 -18.67 -8.13 17.20
C PHE A 58 -19.66 -6.97 17.01
N SER A 59 -20.39 -6.58 18.05
CA SER A 59 -21.12 -5.30 18.03
C SER A 59 -20.18 -4.15 17.70
N ALA A 60 -20.66 -3.24 16.87
CA ALA A 60 -20.05 -1.94 16.75
C ALA A 60 -20.31 -1.25 18.10
N LYS A 61 -19.26 -1.11 18.92
CA LYS A 61 -19.32 -0.22 20.09
C LYS A 61 -19.94 1.07 19.61
N ALA A 62 -21.04 1.48 20.25
CA ALA A 62 -21.56 2.82 20.05
C ALA A 62 -20.43 3.77 20.47
N GLN A 63 -19.61 4.17 19.51
CA GLN A 63 -18.92 5.45 19.60
C GLN A 63 -20.04 6.41 19.93
N PRO A 64 -19.98 7.15 21.06
CA PRO A 64 -21.02 8.11 21.36
C PRO A 64 -21.15 8.95 20.10
N LYS A 65 -22.32 8.89 19.46
CA LYS A 65 -22.68 9.90 18.46
C LYS A 65 -22.38 11.20 19.17
N LYS A 66 -21.34 11.92 18.75
CA LYS A 66 -21.03 13.24 19.31
C LYS A 66 -22.32 14.02 19.12
N LYS A 67 -23.12 14.13 20.19
CA LYS A 67 -24.26 15.03 20.22
C LYS A 67 -23.69 16.39 19.83
N PRO A 68 -24.35 17.17 18.96
CA PRO A 68 -23.97 18.56 18.78
C PRO A 68 -24.04 19.19 20.17
N LYS A 69 -22.88 19.51 20.74
CA LYS A 69 -22.76 20.03 22.10
C LYS A 69 -23.23 21.47 22.04
N LYS A 70 -24.52 21.69 22.31
CA LYS A 70 -25.03 22.99 22.74
C LYS A 70 -24.50 23.24 24.15
N GLY A 71 -23.75 24.32 24.32
CA GLY A 71 -23.46 24.95 25.62
C GLY A 71 -22.02 24.79 26.12
N GLY A 72 -21.33 25.93 26.26
CA GLY A 72 -20.12 26.07 27.07
C GLY A 72 -19.06 26.89 26.35
N GLY A 73 -19.01 28.19 26.63
CA GLY A 73 -18.02 29.13 26.10
C GLY A 73 -16.59 28.70 26.41
N GLY A 74 -15.94 28.11 25.42
CA GLY A 74 -14.51 28.08 25.24
C GLY A 74 -14.31 28.28 23.75
N LYS A 75 -13.54 29.30 23.36
CA LYS A 75 -13.19 29.59 21.97
C LYS A 75 -12.77 28.29 21.27
N LYS A 76 -13.69 27.67 20.54
CA LYS A 76 -13.30 26.98 19.32
C LYS A 76 -12.91 28.12 18.41
N GLU A 77 -11.61 28.32 18.24
CA GLU A 77 -11.16 28.81 16.95
C GLU A 77 -11.85 27.94 15.91
N GLU A 78 -12.69 28.55 15.10
CA GLU A 78 -13.03 28.01 13.79
C GLU A 78 -11.70 27.87 13.05
N THR A 79 -11.02 26.74 13.25
CA THR A 79 -9.99 26.32 12.32
C THR A 79 -10.72 26.19 10.99
N LYS A 80 -10.48 27.15 10.10
CA LYS A 80 -10.92 27.13 8.71
C LYS A 80 -10.81 25.69 8.21
N ALA A 81 -11.88 25.17 7.59
CA ALA A 81 -11.84 23.84 7.01
C ALA A 81 -10.70 23.83 5.99
N ALA A 82 -9.66 23.04 6.25
CA ALA A 82 -8.52 22.94 5.36
C ALA A 82 -9.00 22.40 4.01
N VAL A 83 -8.50 22.98 2.92
CA VAL A 83 -8.87 22.64 1.55
C VAL A 83 -8.25 21.30 1.21
N GLU A 84 -9.11 20.32 0.95
CA GLU A 84 -8.75 18.99 0.47
C GLU A 84 -8.94 18.95 -1.05
N LEU A 85 -7.85 18.75 -1.78
CA LEU A 85 -7.85 18.64 -3.25
C LEU A 85 -7.64 17.18 -3.68
N ILE A 86 -6.93 16.42 -2.87
CA ILE A 86 -6.57 15.02 -3.13
C ILE A 86 -7.64 14.08 -2.57
N GLU A 87 -7.90 12.97 -3.25
CA GLU A 87 -8.87 11.97 -2.78
C GLU A 87 -8.55 11.51 -1.34
N GLY A 88 -9.55 11.49 -0.46
CA GLY A 88 -9.36 11.19 0.97
C GLY A 88 -8.63 9.87 1.26
N LYS A 89 -8.81 8.82 0.44
CA LYS A 89 -8.06 7.57 0.58
C LYS A 89 -6.58 7.74 0.27
N ARG A 90 -6.25 8.50 -0.78
CA ARG A 90 -4.89 8.80 -1.20
C ARG A 90 -4.22 9.70 -0.17
N SER A 91 -4.88 10.78 0.24
CA SER A 91 -4.44 11.69 1.30
C SER A 91 -4.13 10.94 2.60
N TYR A 92 -5.05 10.08 3.05
CA TYR A 92 -4.86 9.29 4.27
C TYR A 92 -3.64 8.33 4.17
N ASN A 93 -3.46 7.67 3.03
CA ASN A 93 -2.32 6.77 2.82
C ASN A 93 -0.98 7.53 2.83
N VAL A 94 -0.93 8.72 2.23
CA VAL A 94 0.24 9.60 2.25
C VAL A 94 0.55 10.01 3.69
N LEU A 95 -0.44 10.49 4.44
CA LEU A 95 -0.26 10.91 5.84
C LEU A 95 0.23 9.76 6.74
N ILE A 96 -0.30 8.54 6.57
CA ILE A 96 0.23 7.36 7.25
C ILE A 96 1.69 7.12 6.87
N GLY A 97 2.01 7.20 5.58
CA GLY A 97 3.38 7.06 5.08
C GLY A 97 4.33 8.07 5.74
N LEU A 98 3.95 9.34 5.74
CA LEU A 98 4.71 10.44 6.33
C LEU A 98 4.97 10.28 7.82
N SER A 99 3.99 9.74 8.58
CA SER A 99 4.16 9.49 10.02
C SER A 99 5.37 8.58 10.35
N ARG A 100 5.84 7.78 9.39
CA ARG A 100 6.99 6.89 9.54
C ARG A 100 8.34 7.61 9.34
N PHE A 101 8.34 8.73 8.62
CA PHE A 101 9.56 9.52 8.38
C PHE A 101 9.97 10.35 9.61
N LYS A 102 9.01 10.72 10.48
CA LYS A 102 9.23 11.51 11.72
C LYS A 102 10.08 12.78 11.51
N MET A 103 9.88 13.46 10.38
CA MET A 103 10.59 14.69 9.99
C MET A 103 9.61 15.67 9.36
N SER A 104 9.99 16.94 9.29
CA SER A 104 9.16 17.97 8.67
C SER A 104 9.14 17.81 7.13
N ASN A 105 8.11 18.37 6.49
CA ASN A 105 8.02 18.37 5.02
C ASN A 105 9.21 19.11 4.39
N GLU A 106 9.69 20.17 5.04
CA GLU A 106 10.86 20.95 4.64
C GLU A 106 12.15 20.14 4.73
N ASP A 107 12.32 19.36 5.79
CA ASP A 107 13.49 18.47 5.94
C ASP A 107 13.51 17.38 4.87
N ILE A 108 12.34 16.81 4.54
CA ILE A 108 12.22 15.84 3.44
C ILE A 108 12.65 16.51 2.14
N ARG A 109 12.11 17.70 1.85
CA ARG A 109 12.45 18.47 0.65
C ARG A 109 13.95 18.75 0.55
N ALA A 110 14.56 19.22 1.64
CA ALA A 110 15.98 19.52 1.72
C ALA A 110 16.84 18.26 1.53
N ALA A 111 16.45 17.14 2.13
CA ALA A 111 17.15 15.87 1.97
C ALA A 111 17.09 15.34 0.53
N VAL A 112 15.96 15.54 -0.17
CA VAL A 112 15.83 15.19 -1.58
C VAL A 112 16.72 16.09 -2.46
N LEU A 113 16.70 17.41 -2.25
CA LEU A 113 17.51 18.35 -3.03
C LEU A 113 19.01 18.14 -2.85
N SER A 114 19.44 17.85 -1.63
CA SER A 114 20.85 17.59 -1.30
C SER A 114 21.29 16.16 -1.60
N MET A 115 20.38 15.28 -2.02
CA MET A 115 20.62 13.83 -2.17
C MET A 115 21.32 13.24 -0.94
N ASN A 116 20.82 13.55 0.25
CA ASN A 116 21.43 13.13 1.51
C ASN A 116 21.17 11.64 1.79
N GLU A 117 22.21 10.82 1.65
CA GLU A 117 22.15 9.36 1.79
C GLU A 117 21.99 8.90 3.26
N GLU A 118 22.38 9.71 4.25
CA GLU A 118 22.21 9.41 5.67
C GLU A 118 20.74 9.54 6.11
N ILE A 119 20.07 10.58 5.60
CA ILE A 119 18.67 10.85 5.92
C ILE A 119 17.76 9.96 5.08
N LEU A 120 18.02 9.85 3.77
CA LEU A 120 17.23 9.10 2.79
C LEU A 120 18.00 7.89 2.29
N ASN A 121 18.03 6.82 3.10
CA ASN A 121 18.53 5.52 2.67
C ASN A 121 17.58 4.84 1.65
N VAL A 122 18.03 3.74 1.05
CA VAL A 122 17.25 2.97 0.04
C VAL A 122 15.82 2.67 0.49
N ASP A 123 15.62 2.19 1.72
CA ASP A 123 14.29 1.84 2.23
C ASP A 123 13.37 3.08 2.34
N LYS A 124 13.90 4.19 2.84
CA LYS A 124 13.19 5.46 2.94
C LYS A 124 12.88 6.03 1.56
N LEU A 125 13.80 5.91 0.60
CA LEU A 125 13.56 6.31 -0.79
C LEU A 125 12.43 5.49 -1.42
N GLN A 126 12.46 4.17 -1.28
CA GLN A 126 11.40 3.28 -1.77
C GLN A 126 10.05 3.56 -1.12
N MET A 127 10.05 3.98 0.15
CA MET A 127 8.83 4.45 0.82
C MET A 127 8.39 5.81 0.27
N LEU A 128 9.30 6.76 0.08
CA LEU A 128 9.00 8.11 -0.38
C LEU A 128 8.44 8.10 -1.80
N ILE A 129 9.01 7.29 -2.71
CA ILE A 129 8.55 7.10 -4.10
C ILE A 129 7.07 6.71 -4.16
N LYS A 130 6.54 6.00 -3.16
CA LYS A 130 5.11 5.59 -3.12
C LYS A 130 4.17 6.72 -2.68
N TYR A 131 4.70 7.73 -2.00
CA TYR A 131 3.91 8.77 -1.36
C TYR A 131 4.13 10.17 -1.94
N VAL A 132 5.14 10.37 -2.79
CA VAL A 132 5.29 11.61 -3.57
C VAL A 132 4.08 11.85 -4.49
N PRO A 133 3.79 13.12 -4.82
CA PRO A 133 2.69 13.45 -5.72
C PRO A 133 2.94 12.94 -7.13
N MET A 134 1.87 12.53 -7.80
CA MET A 134 1.84 12.24 -9.23
C MET A 134 1.80 13.55 -10.04
N PRO A 135 2.21 13.55 -11.32
CA PRO A 135 2.20 14.76 -12.14
C PRO A 135 0.83 15.45 -12.19
N GLU A 136 -0.25 14.67 -12.25
CA GLU A 136 -1.63 15.18 -12.19
C GLU A 136 -1.95 15.84 -10.85
N GLU A 137 -1.51 15.23 -9.73
CA GLU A 137 -1.68 15.78 -8.38
C GLU A 137 -0.88 17.08 -8.22
N VAL A 138 0.35 17.14 -8.75
CA VAL A 138 1.17 18.38 -8.77
C VAL A 138 0.46 19.49 -9.53
N GLN A 139 -0.13 19.18 -10.69
CA GLN A 139 -0.87 20.15 -11.48
C GLN A 139 -2.10 20.67 -10.72
N GLN A 140 -2.84 19.79 -10.05
CA GLN A 140 -3.98 20.19 -9.21
C GLN A 140 -3.58 21.15 -8.09
N ILE A 141 -2.44 20.91 -7.43
CA ILE A 141 -1.91 21.83 -6.40
C ILE A 141 -1.42 23.13 -7.03
N ARG A 142 -0.82 23.09 -8.23
CA ARG A 142 -0.34 24.28 -8.94
C ARG A 142 -1.48 25.19 -9.42
N ASP A 143 -2.61 24.62 -9.82
CA ASP A 143 -3.80 25.35 -10.28
C ASP A 143 -4.62 25.94 -9.13
N TYR A 144 -4.29 25.59 -7.88
CA TYR A 144 -4.94 26.16 -6.70
C TYR A 144 -4.51 27.62 -6.51
N THR A 145 -5.48 28.53 -6.49
CA THR A 145 -5.27 29.98 -6.41
C THR A 145 -5.39 30.55 -5.00
N GLY A 146 -5.59 29.71 -3.98
CA GLY A 146 -5.68 30.13 -2.58
C GLY A 146 -4.34 30.10 -1.86
N GLU A 147 -4.35 30.43 -0.57
CA GLU A 147 -3.14 30.43 0.25
C GLU A 147 -2.69 28.99 0.59
N PRO A 148 -1.39 28.65 0.49
CA PRO A 148 -0.89 27.32 0.82
C PRO A 148 -1.18 26.88 2.26
N GLU A 149 -1.33 27.81 3.20
CA GLU A 149 -1.67 27.54 4.60
C GLU A 149 -3.11 27.05 4.77
N GLU A 150 -3.99 27.31 3.79
CA GLU A 150 -5.36 26.83 3.81
C GLU A 150 -5.48 25.38 3.32
N LEU A 151 -4.45 24.84 2.68
CA LEU A 151 -4.40 23.46 2.22
C LEU A 151 -4.32 22.47 3.39
N ALA A 152 -4.92 21.29 3.23
CA ALA A 152 -4.78 20.20 4.18
C ALA A 152 -3.34 19.64 4.20
N GLN A 153 -3.03 18.85 5.23
CA GLN A 153 -1.65 18.43 5.53
C GLN A 153 -1.00 17.61 4.38
N CYS A 154 -1.78 16.85 3.61
CA CYS A 154 -1.27 16.10 2.46
C CYS A 154 -0.89 17.04 1.32
N GLU A 155 -1.74 17.99 1.02
CA GLU A 155 -1.58 19.01 0.01
C GLU A 155 -0.40 19.93 0.33
N GLN A 156 -0.20 20.30 1.61
CA GLN A 156 0.99 21.03 2.06
C GLN A 156 2.28 20.22 1.84
N PHE A 157 2.25 18.90 2.00
CA PHE A 157 3.39 18.04 1.65
C PHE A 157 3.62 18.01 0.14
N PHE A 158 2.57 17.92 -0.67
CA PHE A 158 2.69 17.96 -2.14
C PHE A 158 3.20 19.31 -2.64
N TYR A 159 2.80 20.40 -1.98
CA TYR A 159 3.22 21.76 -2.29
C TYR A 159 4.75 21.92 -2.25
N GLN A 160 5.45 21.18 -1.37
CA GLN A 160 6.92 21.17 -1.30
C GLN A 160 7.62 20.70 -2.58
N PHE A 161 6.89 20.05 -3.49
CA PHE A 161 7.43 19.48 -4.73
C PHE A 161 6.85 20.14 -5.99
N VAL A 162 6.02 21.19 -5.88
CA VAL A 162 5.40 21.85 -7.04
C VAL A 162 6.42 22.55 -7.94
N ASP A 163 7.56 22.93 -7.36
CA ASP A 163 8.72 23.50 -8.04
C ASP A 163 9.74 22.43 -8.51
N MET A 164 9.52 21.16 -8.17
CA MET A 164 10.39 20.05 -8.56
C MET A 164 9.76 19.21 -9.66
N ASP A 165 10.24 19.43 -10.88
CA ASP A 165 9.87 18.58 -12.00
C ASP A 165 10.37 17.15 -11.80
N ASN A 166 9.49 16.18 -12.12
CA ASN A 166 9.79 14.75 -12.17
C ASN A 166 10.34 14.21 -10.84
N ILE A 167 9.71 14.57 -9.72
CA ILE A 167 10.12 14.18 -8.37
C ILE A 167 10.26 12.66 -8.22
N LYS A 168 9.35 11.89 -8.81
CA LYS A 168 9.35 10.43 -8.74
C LYS A 168 10.62 9.87 -9.40
N GLU A 169 10.93 10.34 -10.59
CA GLU A 169 12.12 9.96 -11.37
C GLU A 169 13.40 10.37 -10.64
N ARG A 170 13.45 11.56 -10.04
CA ARG A 170 14.60 12.00 -9.22
C ARG A 170 14.87 11.04 -8.07
N LEU A 171 13.83 10.62 -7.35
CA LEU A 171 13.96 9.68 -6.24
C LEU A 171 14.35 8.27 -6.71
N GLU A 172 13.79 7.81 -7.83
CA GLU A 172 14.16 6.53 -8.45
C GLU A 172 15.64 6.53 -8.84
N MET A 173 16.11 7.61 -9.47
CA MET A 173 17.53 7.78 -9.81
C MET A 173 18.42 7.85 -8.58
N PHE A 174 17.97 8.51 -7.51
CA PHE A 174 18.72 8.56 -6.26
C PHE A 174 18.81 7.17 -5.60
N SER A 175 17.71 6.41 -5.60
CA SER A 175 17.70 5.03 -5.13
C SER A 175 18.63 4.16 -5.97
N TYR A 176 18.64 4.34 -7.28
CA TYR A 176 19.54 3.63 -8.19
C TYR A 176 21.00 3.95 -7.92
N LYS A 177 21.33 5.23 -7.72
CA LYS A 177 22.70 5.67 -7.38
C LYS A 177 23.22 4.92 -6.15
N GLN A 178 22.41 4.79 -5.09
CA GLN A 178 22.81 4.10 -3.86
C GLN A 178 23.02 2.59 -4.07
N THR A 179 22.18 1.93 -4.87
CA THR A 179 22.25 0.47 -5.09
C THR A 179 23.16 0.06 -6.25
N PHE A 180 23.63 1.02 -7.06
CA PHE A 180 24.36 0.75 -8.29
C PHE A 180 25.64 -0.04 -8.03
N LYS A 181 26.46 0.40 -7.07
CA LYS A 181 27.76 -0.21 -6.80
C LYS A 181 27.63 -1.68 -6.40
N ASP A 182 26.69 -1.98 -5.52
CA ASP A 182 26.45 -3.35 -5.04
C ASP A 182 25.89 -4.22 -6.16
N THR A 183 24.87 -3.71 -6.88
CA THR A 183 24.25 -4.40 -8.01
C THR A 183 25.27 -4.69 -9.12
N PHE A 184 26.10 -3.71 -9.46
CA PHE A 184 27.17 -3.86 -10.44
C PHE A 184 28.21 -4.88 -9.98
N GLY A 185 28.65 -4.82 -8.73
CA GLY A 185 29.61 -5.75 -8.16
C GLY A 185 29.10 -7.20 -8.20
N ASP A 186 27.86 -7.42 -7.78
CA ASP A 186 27.23 -8.74 -7.81
C ASP A 186 27.09 -9.28 -9.24
N ASN A 187 26.66 -8.43 -10.19
CA ASN A 187 26.54 -8.82 -11.58
C ASN A 187 27.91 -9.11 -12.21
N LYS A 188 28.92 -8.28 -11.91
CA LYS A 188 30.30 -8.51 -12.36
C LYS A 188 30.83 -9.85 -11.86
N ARG A 189 30.66 -10.19 -10.58
CA ARG A 189 31.07 -11.49 -10.02
C ARG A 189 30.40 -12.67 -10.75
N LYS A 190 29.10 -12.55 -11.06
CA LYS A 190 28.36 -13.59 -11.81
C LYS A 190 28.93 -13.78 -13.21
N VAL A 191 29.21 -12.68 -13.92
CA VAL A 191 29.81 -12.71 -15.27
C VAL A 191 31.22 -13.31 -15.23
N ASP A 192 32.05 -12.86 -14.30
CA ASP A 192 33.42 -13.34 -14.14
C ASP A 192 33.45 -14.84 -13.78
N LEU A 193 32.50 -15.32 -12.95
CA LEU A 193 32.35 -16.74 -12.63
C LEU A 193 31.97 -17.59 -13.85
N ILE A 194 31.02 -17.11 -14.66
CA ILE A 194 30.62 -17.80 -15.90
C ILE A 194 31.80 -17.84 -16.87
N GLY A 195 32.50 -16.72 -17.06
CA GLY A 195 33.69 -16.64 -17.91
C GLY A 195 34.77 -17.65 -17.49
N HIS A 196 35.14 -17.64 -16.20
CA HIS A 196 36.11 -18.57 -15.65
C HIS A 196 35.68 -20.04 -15.82
N THR A 197 34.40 -20.35 -15.59
CA THR A 197 33.87 -21.71 -15.80
C THR A 197 33.95 -22.14 -17.26
N CYS A 198 33.61 -21.25 -18.20
CA CYS A 198 33.73 -21.51 -19.64
C CYS A 198 35.18 -21.75 -20.06
N ASP A 199 36.14 -20.99 -19.54
CA ASP A 199 37.55 -21.16 -19.86
C ASP A 199 38.10 -22.47 -19.29
N LEU A 200 37.74 -22.82 -18.04
CA LEU A 200 38.09 -24.12 -17.46
C LEU A 200 37.53 -25.30 -18.26
N LEU A 201 36.30 -25.20 -18.79
CA LEU A 201 35.71 -26.26 -19.62
C LEU A 201 36.45 -26.40 -20.96
N LYS A 202 36.87 -25.29 -21.57
CA LYS A 202 37.67 -25.31 -22.81
C LYS A 202 39.06 -25.88 -22.59
N GLU A 203 39.73 -25.48 -21.51
CA GLU A 203 41.10 -25.91 -21.19
C GLU A 203 41.17 -27.35 -20.73
N ASN A 204 40.23 -27.80 -19.89
CA ASN A 204 40.30 -29.14 -19.34
C ASN A 204 39.94 -30.23 -20.35
N GLY A 205 39.22 -29.95 -21.44
CA GLY A 205 38.89 -30.96 -22.47
C GLY A 205 38.31 -32.27 -21.89
N THR A 206 37.79 -32.25 -20.66
CA THR A 206 37.58 -33.45 -19.85
C THR A 206 36.27 -34.14 -20.17
N GLU A 207 35.40 -33.53 -20.96
CA GLU A 207 34.23 -34.23 -21.52
C GLU A 207 34.66 -35.42 -22.39
N LYS A 208 35.83 -35.38 -23.05
CA LYS A 208 36.32 -36.56 -23.77
C LYS A 208 36.84 -37.66 -22.84
N LYS A 209 37.52 -37.34 -21.73
CA LYS A 209 38.06 -38.40 -20.85
C LYS A 209 36.99 -39.11 -20.02
N ILE A 210 35.92 -38.42 -19.63
CA ILE A 210 34.84 -39.05 -18.85
C ILE A 210 33.96 -39.92 -19.77
N GLU A 211 33.67 -39.51 -21.01
CA GLU A 211 32.97 -40.39 -21.96
C GLU A 211 33.80 -41.64 -22.32
N TYR A 212 35.11 -41.52 -22.56
CA TYR A 212 35.93 -42.69 -22.92
C TYR A 212 36.09 -43.70 -21.77
N THR A 213 35.99 -43.30 -20.50
CA THR A 213 36.12 -44.22 -19.35
C THR A 213 34.81 -44.95 -19.03
N PHE A 214 33.66 -44.43 -19.48
CA PHE A 214 32.36 -45.12 -19.34
C PHE A 214 31.98 -45.98 -20.55
N ILE A 215 32.71 -45.86 -21.68
CA ILE A 215 32.45 -46.59 -22.93
C ILE A 215 33.51 -47.68 -23.22
N SER A 216 34.61 -47.78 -22.44
CA SER A 216 35.61 -48.87 -22.51
C SER A 216 35.39 -49.95 -21.46
#